data_AF-A0A7S1SJC7-F1
#
_entry.id   AF-A0A7S1SJC7-F1
#
_cell.length_a   1.000
_cell.length_b   1.000
_cell.length_c   1.000
_cell.angle_alpha   90.00
_cell.angle_beta   90.00
_cell.angle_gamma   90.00
#
_symmetry.space_group_name_H-M   'P 1'
#
loop_
_entity.id
_entity.type
_entity.pdbx_description
1 polymer ?
#
loop_
_entity_poly.entity_id
_entity_poly.type
_entity_poly.pdbx_seq_one_letter_code
_entity_poly.pdbx_strand_id
1 'polypeptide(L)'
;MRSATVLSRLGVTLCSTAPRLQLQPPTQSLVGLSRFSSIHRHRYCNMAASRALLPVVYHPEYSAPQLGEKHTFPMQVFRRIHDRLLQRRVVAAQQLEQPTHMPSRAQLLAVHDANYVEAFLTGTLSQASVRRIGFGDITRTQTLIRRTLWECAGTLLTARLALACGLAVNTAGGTHHAHPSFGSGFCLINDLGVTAETLLREAGNGVERVMVVDLDVHQGDGTAAMFADRENVHVFDIHWWLLSTPTHTQTHTHTHTHTHT
;
A
#
# COMPACT_ATOMS: atom_id res chain seq x y z
N MET A 1 28.88 -34.49 26.57
CA MET A 1 29.94 -34.64 25.53
C MET A 1 29.26 -34.35 24.19
N ARG A 2 29.63 -33.39 23.35
CA ARG A 2 30.77 -32.46 23.28
C ARG A 2 30.26 -31.09 22.80
N SER A 3 30.89 -30.05 23.34
CA SER A 3 30.80 -28.65 22.93
C SER A 3 31.42 -28.41 21.55
N ALA A 4 31.01 -27.34 20.88
CA ALA A 4 31.86 -26.58 19.97
C ALA A 4 31.42 -25.11 19.97
N THR A 5 32.10 -24.33 20.80
CA THR A 5 32.23 -22.88 20.68
C THR A 5 33.23 -22.61 19.56
N VAL A 6 32.88 -21.77 18.59
CA VAL A 6 33.86 -21.07 17.76
C VAL A 6 33.53 -19.59 17.78
N LEU A 7 34.35 -18.86 18.53
CA LEU A 7 34.58 -17.43 18.37
C LEU A 7 35.26 -17.18 17.03
N SER A 8 34.78 -16.20 16.27
CA SER A 8 35.69 -15.42 15.43
C SER A 8 35.28 -13.94 15.49
N ARG A 9 36.29 -13.13 15.78
CA ARG A 9 36.27 -11.68 15.90
C ARG A 9 36.19 -11.09 14.51
N LEU A 10 35.20 -10.25 14.25
CA LEU A 10 35.30 -9.19 13.24
C LEU A 10 35.25 -7.87 14.00
N GLY A 11 36.43 -7.26 14.13
CA GLY A 11 36.57 -5.91 14.64
C GLY A 11 36.00 -4.94 13.62
N VAL A 12 34.84 -4.37 13.94
CA VAL A 12 34.39 -3.12 13.31
C VAL A 12 34.88 -1.99 14.20
N THR A 13 35.94 -1.33 13.74
CA THR A 13 36.39 -0.04 14.29
C THR A 13 35.28 0.97 14.03
N LEU A 14 34.53 1.33 15.06
CA LEU A 14 33.63 2.49 15.02
C LEU A 14 34.49 3.76 14.99
N CYS A 15 34.77 4.25 13.78
CA CYS A 15 35.30 5.59 13.60
C CYS A 15 34.17 6.59 13.88
N SER A 16 34.14 7.08 15.12
CA SER A 16 33.22 8.08 15.64
C SER A 16 33.64 9.48 15.16
N THR A 17 33.22 9.88 13.95
CA THR A 17 33.08 11.30 13.56
C THR A 17 32.07 11.44 12.42
N ALA A 18 30.78 11.29 12.71
CA ALA A 18 29.72 11.81 11.86
C ALA A 18 28.83 12.72 12.73
N PRO A 19 28.57 13.98 12.32
CA PRO A 19 27.75 14.88 13.11
C PRO A 19 26.34 14.32 13.26
N ARG A 20 25.85 14.33 14.50
CA ARG A 20 24.50 13.97 14.88
C ARG A 20 23.52 14.79 14.04
N LEU A 21 22.82 14.17 13.10
CA LEU A 21 21.75 14.83 12.36
C LEU A 21 20.61 15.08 13.36
N GLN A 22 20.60 16.26 13.99
CA GLN A 22 19.46 16.74 14.75
C GLN A 22 18.37 17.07 13.74
N LEU A 23 17.42 16.15 13.58
CA LEU A 23 16.14 16.45 12.93
C LEU A 23 15.45 17.52 13.78
N GLN A 24 15.60 18.79 13.38
CA GLN A 24 14.74 19.83 13.90
C GLN A 24 13.31 19.53 13.45
N PRO A 25 12.31 19.62 14.34
CA PRO A 25 10.92 19.51 13.92
C PRO A 25 10.64 20.61 12.89
N PRO A 26 9.90 20.31 11.81
CA PRO A 26 9.62 21.32 10.79
C PRO A 26 8.85 22.48 11.43
N THR A 27 9.52 23.62 11.56
CA THR A 27 8.91 24.91 11.86
C THR A 27 8.36 25.51 10.57
N GLN A 28 7.38 24.83 9.98
CA GLN A 28 6.52 25.45 8.98
C GLN A 28 5.11 25.49 9.56
N SER A 29 4.57 26.70 9.67
CA SER A 29 3.20 26.90 10.12
C SER A 29 2.26 26.11 9.21
N LEU A 30 1.46 25.23 9.81
CA LEU A 30 0.47 24.36 9.17
C LEU A 30 -0.74 25.15 8.61
N VAL A 31 -0.51 26.29 7.97
CA VAL A 31 -1.53 27.14 7.37
C VAL A 31 -1.75 26.66 5.94
N GLY A 32 -2.43 25.51 5.79
CA GLY A 32 -2.73 24.96 4.46
C GLY A 32 -3.68 23.76 4.43
N LEU A 33 -3.84 23.03 5.52
CA LEU A 33 -4.65 21.80 5.56
C LEU A 33 -6.13 22.06 5.92
N SER A 34 -6.79 23.01 5.24
CA SER A 34 -8.12 23.50 5.64
C SER A 34 -9.30 22.60 5.28
N ARG A 35 -9.08 21.48 4.57
CA ARG A 35 -10.17 20.61 4.07
C ARG A 35 -10.23 19.20 4.64
N PHE A 36 -9.28 18.80 5.49
CA PHE A 36 -9.45 17.58 6.29
C PHE A 36 -10.26 17.92 7.53
N SER A 37 -11.38 17.20 7.75
CA SER A 37 -12.35 17.60 8.77
C SER A 37 -11.66 17.80 10.13
N SER A 38 -11.95 18.95 10.76
CA SER A 38 -11.42 19.32 12.08
C SER A 38 -11.53 18.16 13.10
N ILE A 39 -12.53 17.29 12.92
CA ILE A 39 -12.80 16.09 13.70
C ILE A 39 -11.61 15.11 13.74
N HIS A 40 -11.01 14.75 12.60
CA HIS A 40 -9.91 13.76 12.58
C HIS A 40 -8.64 14.33 13.21
N ARG A 41 -8.33 15.60 12.90
CA ARG A 41 -7.20 16.30 13.52
C ARG A 41 -7.42 16.43 15.03
N HIS A 42 -8.64 16.70 15.49
CA HIS A 42 -8.92 16.76 16.92
C HIS A 42 -8.81 15.40 17.61
N ARG A 43 -9.32 14.33 16.97
CA ARG A 43 -9.32 12.96 17.51
C ARG A 43 -7.91 12.38 17.64
N TYR A 44 -7.00 12.70 16.72
CA TYR A 44 -5.65 12.12 16.67
C TYR A 44 -4.51 13.07 17.04
N CYS A 45 -4.67 14.38 16.84
CA CYS A 45 -3.59 15.36 17.02
C CYS A 45 -3.77 16.29 18.24
N ASN A 46 -4.95 16.42 18.85
CA ASN A 46 -5.20 17.35 19.97
C ASN A 46 -5.10 16.73 21.36
N MET A 47 -4.20 15.76 21.55
CA MET A 47 -3.76 15.41 22.90
C MET A 47 -2.47 16.17 23.21
N ALA A 48 -2.63 17.37 23.75
CA ALA A 48 -1.55 18.04 24.43
C ALA A 48 -0.96 17.05 25.47
N ALA A 49 0.28 16.64 25.25
CA ALA A 49 1.10 15.77 26.11
C ALA A 49 0.91 14.23 26.06
N SER A 50 0.24 13.61 25.07
CA SER A 50 0.27 12.15 24.91
C SER A 50 0.44 11.71 23.44
N ARG A 51 1.19 10.62 23.22
CA ARG A 51 1.53 10.08 21.88
C ARG A 51 0.33 10.15 20.93
N ALA A 52 0.50 10.79 19.77
CA ALA A 52 -0.47 10.76 18.68
C ALA A 52 -0.87 9.29 18.43
N LEU A 53 -2.19 9.03 18.44
CA LEU A 53 -2.70 7.68 18.24
C LEU A 53 -2.55 7.31 16.76
N LEU A 54 -2.00 6.13 16.48
CA LEU A 54 -1.86 5.61 15.11
C LEU A 54 -3.25 5.23 14.56
N PRO A 55 -3.80 5.91 13.54
CA PRO A 55 -5.04 5.52 12.90
C PRO A 55 -4.83 4.22 12.11
N VAL A 56 -5.78 3.30 12.22
CA VAL A 56 -5.77 2.02 11.50
C VAL A 56 -7.06 1.86 10.72
N VAL A 57 -6.96 1.77 9.41
CA VAL A 57 -8.08 1.63 8.49
C VAL A 57 -8.39 0.15 8.27
N TYR A 58 -9.67 -0.18 8.41
CA TYR A 58 -10.20 -1.51 8.13
C TYR A 58 -11.62 -1.41 7.55
N HIS A 59 -11.97 -2.34 6.67
CA HIS A 59 -13.33 -2.50 6.19
C HIS A 59 -13.75 -3.98 6.27
N PRO A 60 -14.95 -4.32 6.77
CA PRO A 60 -15.41 -5.71 6.87
C PRO A 60 -15.44 -6.48 5.54
N GLU A 61 -15.63 -5.78 4.42
CA GLU A 61 -15.63 -6.40 3.08
C GLU A 61 -14.24 -6.83 2.59
N TYR A 62 -13.12 -6.45 3.25
CA TYR A 62 -11.78 -6.87 2.81
C TYR A 62 -11.60 -8.39 2.71
N SER A 63 -12.35 -9.15 3.52
CA SER A 63 -12.30 -10.62 3.57
C SER A 63 -13.47 -11.30 2.83
N ALA A 64 -14.09 -10.61 1.87
CA ALA A 64 -15.12 -11.15 1.00
C ALA A 64 -14.63 -11.24 -0.46
N PRO A 65 -15.14 -12.17 -1.28
CA PRO A 65 -16.04 -13.28 -0.94
C PRO A 65 -15.33 -14.44 -0.26
N GLN A 66 -16.09 -15.42 0.23
CA GLN A 66 -15.51 -16.70 0.63
C GLN A 66 -14.96 -17.42 -0.62
N LEU A 67 -13.67 -17.75 -0.59
CA LEU A 67 -13.02 -18.53 -1.65
C LEU A 67 -13.08 -20.02 -1.33
N GLY A 68 -13.00 -20.87 -2.36
CA GLY A 68 -12.95 -22.32 -2.19
C GLY A 68 -11.70 -22.75 -1.41
N GLU A 69 -11.79 -23.89 -0.71
CA GLU A 69 -10.74 -24.37 0.21
C GLU A 69 -9.36 -24.55 -0.44
N LYS A 70 -9.32 -24.83 -1.75
CA LYS A 70 -8.08 -25.02 -2.52
C LYS A 70 -7.51 -23.72 -3.10
N HIS A 71 -8.18 -22.58 -2.91
CA HIS A 71 -7.73 -21.31 -3.46
C HIS A 71 -6.49 -20.82 -2.68
N THR A 72 -5.45 -20.38 -3.39
CA THR A 72 -4.17 -19.98 -2.78
C THR A 72 -4.23 -18.61 -2.09
N PHE A 73 -5.04 -17.68 -2.62
CA PHE A 73 -5.22 -16.36 -2.00
C PHE A 73 -5.87 -16.46 -0.61
N PRO A 74 -5.22 -15.97 0.45
CA PRO A 74 -5.68 -16.13 1.82
C PRO A 74 -6.70 -15.06 2.21
N MET A 75 -7.89 -15.04 1.59
CA MET A 75 -8.88 -13.95 1.73
C MET A 75 -9.21 -13.56 3.19
N GLN A 76 -9.21 -14.52 4.11
CA GLN A 76 -9.53 -14.28 5.52
C GLN A 76 -8.40 -13.59 6.31
N VAL A 77 -7.22 -13.37 5.72
CA VAL A 77 -6.07 -12.77 6.40
C VAL A 77 -6.39 -11.37 6.93
N PHE A 78 -7.15 -10.56 6.19
CA PHE A 78 -7.43 -9.16 6.54
C PHE A 78 -8.28 -9.04 7.81
N ARG A 79 -9.37 -9.82 7.91
CA ARG A 79 -10.17 -9.92 9.14
C ARG A 79 -9.34 -10.48 10.30
N ARG A 80 -8.50 -11.49 10.04
CA ARG A 80 -7.62 -12.07 11.08
C ARG A 80 -6.60 -11.07 11.62
N ILE A 81 -6.03 -10.22 10.76
CA ILE A 81 -5.14 -9.12 11.16
C ILE A 81 -5.90 -8.14 12.06
N HIS A 82 -7.06 -7.64 11.59
CA HIS A 82 -7.92 -6.74 12.37
C HIS A 82 -8.25 -7.31 13.76
N ASP A 83 -8.77 -8.54 13.80
CA ASP A 83 -9.17 -9.19 15.06
C ASP A 83 -7.96 -9.38 15.98
N ARG A 84 -6.79 -9.74 15.41
CA ARG A 84 -5.56 -9.93 16.19
C ARG A 84 -5.03 -8.63 16.78
N LEU A 85 -5.11 -7.51 16.05
CA LEU A 85 -4.68 -6.20 16.52
C LEU A 85 -5.49 -5.77 17.76
N LEU A 86 -6.81 -5.97 17.72
CA LEU A 86 -7.72 -5.69 18.84
C LEU A 86 -7.50 -6.66 20.02
N GLN A 87 -7.47 -7.96 19.75
CA GLN A 87 -7.30 -8.99 20.79
C GLN A 87 -5.98 -8.82 21.55
N ARG A 88 -4.90 -8.46 20.86
CA ARG A 88 -3.59 -8.20 21.47
C ARG A 88 -3.43 -6.79 22.03
N ARG A 89 -4.46 -5.95 21.91
CA ARG A 89 -4.45 -4.54 22.33
C ARG A 89 -3.28 -3.75 21.72
N VAL A 90 -2.86 -4.12 20.51
CA VAL A 90 -1.92 -3.33 19.70
C VAL A 90 -2.60 -2.05 19.23
N VAL A 91 -3.90 -2.13 18.97
CA VAL A 91 -4.76 -1.04 18.53
C VAL A 91 -6.02 -1.05 19.40
N ALA A 92 -6.48 0.12 19.85
CA ALA A 92 -7.76 0.29 20.52
C ALA A 92 -8.88 0.57 19.51
N ALA A 93 -10.13 0.23 19.85
CA ALA A 93 -11.28 0.44 18.95
C ALA A 93 -11.43 1.90 18.48
N GLN A 94 -11.00 2.87 19.30
CA GLN A 94 -11.05 4.29 18.97
C GLN A 94 -10.04 4.71 17.89
N GLN A 95 -9.05 3.88 17.60
CA GLN A 95 -8.07 4.10 16.53
C GLN A 95 -8.51 3.51 15.18
N LEU A 96 -9.59 2.73 15.18
CA LEU A 96 -10.11 2.15 13.95
C LEU A 96 -10.90 3.19 13.16
N GLU A 97 -10.57 3.28 11.88
CA GLU A 97 -11.28 4.10 10.90
C GLU A 97 -11.77 3.21 9.75
N GLN A 98 -12.84 3.63 9.10
CA GLN A 98 -13.45 2.91 8.00
C GLN A 98 -13.77 3.89 6.86
N PRO A 99 -13.45 3.56 5.59
CA PRO A 99 -13.87 4.37 4.46
C PRO A 99 -15.40 4.41 4.37
N THR A 100 -15.95 5.60 4.14
CA THR A 100 -17.41 5.81 4.05
C THR A 100 -17.93 5.78 2.61
N HIS A 101 -17.03 5.90 1.63
CA HIS A 101 -17.37 5.92 0.21
C HIS A 101 -16.31 5.14 -0.58
N MET A 102 -16.75 4.43 -1.63
CA MET A 102 -15.87 3.82 -2.63
C MET A 102 -15.22 4.89 -3.51
N PRO A 103 -14.08 4.60 -4.17
CA PRO A 103 -13.52 5.51 -5.16
C PRO A 103 -14.53 5.79 -6.28
N SER A 104 -14.61 7.04 -6.68
CA SER A 104 -15.40 7.45 -7.85
C SER A 104 -14.79 6.85 -9.13
N ARG A 105 -15.63 6.70 -10.15
CA ARG A 105 -15.18 6.29 -11.49
C ARG A 105 -14.05 7.18 -12.02
N ALA A 106 -14.12 8.49 -11.78
CA ALA A 106 -13.08 9.43 -12.21
C ALA A 106 -11.72 9.15 -11.54
N GLN A 107 -11.71 8.69 -10.29
CA GLN A 107 -10.47 8.29 -9.61
C GLN A 107 -9.89 7.00 -10.18
N LEU A 108 -10.73 6.03 -10.54
CA LEU A 108 -10.28 4.81 -11.21
C LEU A 108 -9.66 5.13 -12.58
N LEU A 109 -10.35 5.97 -13.35
CA LEU A 109 -9.91 6.42 -14.69
C LEU A 109 -8.68 7.32 -14.68
N ALA A 110 -8.28 7.84 -13.52
CA ALA A 110 -7.07 8.64 -13.42
C ALA A 110 -5.81 7.81 -13.67
N VAL A 111 -5.90 6.48 -13.51
CA VAL A 111 -4.77 5.55 -13.64
C VAL A 111 -5.05 4.29 -14.46
N HIS A 112 -6.33 3.93 -14.63
CA HIS A 112 -6.73 2.76 -15.42
C HIS A 112 -7.43 3.18 -16.71
N ASP A 113 -7.26 2.38 -17.75
CA ASP A 113 -7.90 2.56 -19.05
C ASP A 113 -9.42 2.45 -18.92
N ALA A 114 -10.13 3.30 -19.68
CA ALA A 114 -11.58 3.36 -19.63
C ALA A 114 -12.25 2.01 -19.92
N ASN A 115 -11.78 1.29 -20.94
CA ASN A 115 -12.33 -0.01 -21.30
C ASN A 115 -12.13 -1.05 -20.19
N TYR A 116 -10.98 -1.00 -19.49
CA TYR A 116 -10.70 -1.89 -18.38
C TYR A 116 -11.58 -1.58 -17.17
N VAL A 117 -11.70 -0.30 -16.81
CA VAL A 117 -12.57 0.16 -15.70
C VAL A 117 -14.02 -0.24 -15.95
N GLU A 118 -14.55 -0.01 -17.15
CA GLU A 118 -15.91 -0.44 -17.49
C GLU A 118 -16.08 -1.95 -17.31
N ALA A 119 -15.19 -2.74 -17.94
CA ALA A 119 -15.30 -4.20 -17.89
C ALA A 119 -15.17 -4.76 -16.46
N PHE A 120 -14.30 -4.15 -15.63
CA PHE A 120 -14.17 -4.47 -14.22
C PHE A 120 -15.47 -4.16 -13.45
N LEU A 121 -15.99 -2.93 -13.54
CA LEU A 121 -17.18 -2.51 -12.80
C LEU A 121 -18.43 -3.30 -13.19
N THR A 122 -18.58 -3.62 -14.48
CA THR A 122 -19.73 -4.40 -14.98
C THR A 122 -19.56 -5.91 -14.86
N GLY A 123 -18.40 -6.40 -14.41
CA GLY A 123 -18.12 -7.84 -14.31
C GLY A 123 -18.02 -8.57 -15.65
N THR A 124 -17.61 -7.87 -16.71
CA THR A 124 -17.55 -8.39 -18.10
C THR A 124 -16.12 -8.64 -18.59
N LEU A 125 -15.15 -8.67 -17.67
CA LEU A 125 -13.75 -9.02 -17.95
C LEU A 125 -13.63 -10.31 -18.78
N SER A 126 -12.76 -10.33 -19.78
CA SER A 126 -12.55 -11.50 -20.64
C SER A 126 -12.06 -12.72 -19.87
N GLN A 127 -12.20 -13.94 -20.41
CA GLN A 127 -11.66 -15.13 -19.74
C GLN A 127 -10.13 -15.10 -19.63
N ALA A 128 -9.45 -14.44 -20.57
CA ALA A 128 -8.02 -14.21 -20.47
C ALA A 128 -7.66 -13.31 -19.27
N SER A 129 -8.43 -12.24 -19.06
CA SER A 129 -8.28 -11.35 -17.90
C SER A 129 -8.53 -12.09 -16.58
N VAL A 130 -9.58 -12.91 -16.52
CA VAL A 130 -9.88 -13.74 -15.33
C VAL A 130 -8.74 -14.69 -15.00
N ARG A 131 -8.18 -15.39 -16.01
CA ARG A 131 -7.02 -16.27 -15.81
C ARG A 131 -5.78 -15.52 -15.34
N ARG A 132 -5.52 -14.33 -15.89
CA ARG A 132 -4.39 -13.48 -15.49
C ARG A 132 -4.52 -12.98 -14.05
N ILE A 133 -5.72 -12.58 -13.64
CA ILE A 133 -5.99 -12.11 -12.27
C ILE A 133 -5.89 -13.25 -11.25
N GLY A 134 -6.34 -14.46 -11.60
CA GLY A 134 -6.10 -15.66 -10.80
C GLY A 134 -7.17 -16.02 -9.76
N PHE A 135 -8.23 -15.21 -9.59
CA PHE A 135 -9.34 -15.56 -8.70
C PHE A 135 -10.35 -16.56 -9.32
N GLY A 136 -10.22 -16.87 -10.62
CA GLY A 136 -11.22 -17.67 -11.34
C GLY A 136 -12.51 -16.90 -11.58
N ASP A 137 -13.63 -17.58 -11.87
CA ASP A 137 -14.87 -16.89 -12.30
C ASP A 137 -15.42 -15.91 -11.27
N ILE A 138 -15.02 -16.03 -10.00
CA ILE A 138 -15.38 -15.08 -8.94
C ILE A 138 -14.84 -13.67 -9.20
N THR A 139 -13.81 -13.51 -10.04
CA THR A 139 -13.28 -12.22 -10.53
C THR A 139 -14.40 -11.29 -11.05
N ARG A 140 -15.45 -11.84 -11.65
CA ARG A 140 -16.56 -11.08 -12.24
C ARG A 140 -17.71 -10.79 -11.27
N THR A 141 -17.64 -11.31 -10.04
CA THR A 141 -18.74 -11.16 -9.09
C THR A 141 -18.73 -9.78 -8.46
N GLN A 142 -19.92 -9.22 -8.22
CA GLN A 142 -20.06 -7.94 -7.55
C GLN A 142 -19.47 -7.95 -6.13
N THR A 143 -19.41 -9.10 -5.46
CA THR A 143 -18.76 -9.20 -4.14
C THR A 143 -17.27 -8.94 -4.21
N LEU A 144 -16.55 -9.53 -5.18
CA LEU A 144 -15.11 -9.29 -5.32
C LEU A 144 -14.83 -7.86 -5.84
N ILE A 145 -15.65 -7.36 -6.78
CA ILE A 145 -15.57 -5.98 -7.27
C ILE A 145 -15.71 -4.99 -6.10
N ARG A 146 -16.75 -5.14 -5.26
CA ARG A 146 -16.96 -4.27 -4.09
C ARG A 146 -15.81 -4.36 -3.09
N ARG A 147 -15.30 -5.56 -2.82
CA ARG A 147 -14.12 -5.75 -1.95
C ARG A 147 -12.91 -4.98 -2.48
N THR A 148 -12.62 -5.08 -3.77
CA THR A 148 -11.54 -4.32 -4.43
C THR A 148 -11.75 -2.81 -4.31
N LEU A 149 -12.98 -2.32 -4.51
CA LEU A 149 -13.28 -0.89 -4.38
C LEU A 149 -13.13 -0.39 -2.94
N TRP A 150 -13.57 -1.17 -1.95
CA TRP A 150 -13.39 -0.81 -0.55
C TRP A 150 -11.92 -0.84 -0.12
N GLU A 151 -11.14 -1.80 -0.61
CA GLU A 151 -9.70 -1.84 -0.38
C GLU A 151 -9.03 -0.56 -0.91
N CYS A 152 -9.36 -0.18 -2.15
CA CYS A 152 -8.86 1.06 -2.74
C CYS A 152 -9.27 2.31 -1.94
N ALA A 153 -10.52 2.38 -1.47
CA ALA A 153 -10.98 3.46 -0.61
C ALA A 153 -10.22 3.51 0.73
N GLY A 154 -9.88 2.34 1.27
CA GLY A 154 -9.11 2.21 2.50
C GLY A 154 -7.70 2.77 2.39
N THR A 155 -7.02 2.47 1.29
CA THR A 155 -5.67 3.00 1.01
C THR A 155 -5.69 4.51 0.86
N LEU A 156 -6.69 5.06 0.16
CA LEU A 156 -6.88 6.51 0.03
C LEU A 156 -7.18 7.18 1.39
N LEU A 157 -8.08 6.61 2.21
CA LEU A 157 -8.36 7.12 3.55
C LEU A 157 -7.09 7.07 4.42
N THR A 158 -6.33 6.00 4.34
CA THR A 158 -5.07 5.84 5.09
C THR A 158 -4.07 6.92 4.74
N ALA A 159 -3.83 7.16 3.45
CA ALA A 159 -2.88 8.19 3.02
C ALA A 159 -3.33 9.59 3.48
N ARG A 160 -4.63 9.88 3.39
CA ARG A 160 -5.19 11.13 3.88
C ARG A 160 -5.09 11.29 5.41
N LEU A 161 -5.30 10.23 6.18
CA LEU A 161 -5.08 10.22 7.62
C LEU A 161 -3.60 10.42 7.95
N ALA A 162 -2.68 9.83 7.18
CA ALA A 162 -1.25 10.03 7.34
C ALA A 162 -0.83 11.49 7.09
N LEU A 163 -1.42 12.18 6.10
CA LEU A 163 -1.19 13.62 5.89
C LEU A 163 -1.62 14.46 7.11
N ALA A 164 -2.68 14.05 7.81
CA ALA A 164 -3.17 14.75 9.00
C ALA A 164 -2.39 14.38 10.27
N CYS A 165 -2.02 13.11 10.43
CA CYS A 165 -1.54 12.53 11.69
C CYS A 165 -0.05 12.15 11.67
N GLY A 166 0.62 12.25 10.53
CA GLY A 166 2.01 11.84 10.29
C GLY A 166 2.15 10.38 9.84
N LEU A 167 1.37 9.46 10.40
CA LEU A 167 1.36 8.04 10.02
C LEU A 167 -0.04 7.45 10.18
N ALA A 168 -0.42 6.53 9.29
CA ALA A 168 -1.61 5.71 9.39
C ALA A 168 -1.37 4.36 8.69
N VAL A 169 -2.17 3.34 9.00
CA VAL A 169 -2.02 1.99 8.47
C VAL A 169 -3.33 1.49 7.88
N ASN A 170 -3.30 0.90 6.68
CA ASN A 170 -4.41 0.11 6.16
C ASN A 170 -4.15 -1.38 6.48
N THR A 171 -5.20 -2.11 6.82
CA THR A 171 -5.09 -3.56 7.10
C THR A 171 -5.18 -4.44 5.85
N ALA A 172 -5.37 -3.82 4.68
CA ALA A 172 -5.36 -4.43 3.34
C ALA A 172 -4.72 -3.43 2.35
N GLY A 173 -4.83 -3.69 1.05
CA GLY A 173 -4.26 -2.84 0.00
C GLY A 173 -2.88 -3.30 -0.47
N GLY A 174 -2.19 -2.44 -1.19
CA GLY A 174 -0.89 -2.74 -1.80
C GLY A 174 -1.03 -3.57 -3.07
N THR A 175 -2.07 -3.31 -3.87
CA THR A 175 -2.38 -4.09 -5.08
C THR A 175 -1.50 -3.69 -6.27
N HIS A 176 -0.20 -3.90 -6.10
CA HIS A 176 0.88 -3.39 -6.96
C HIS A 176 1.01 -4.05 -8.34
N HIS A 177 0.31 -5.17 -8.60
CA HIS A 177 0.35 -5.89 -9.88
C HIS A 177 -0.72 -5.45 -10.88
N ALA A 178 -1.64 -4.56 -10.50
CA ALA A 178 -2.63 -4.06 -11.44
C ALA A 178 -2.01 -2.98 -12.34
N HIS A 179 -1.99 -3.25 -13.65
CA HIS A 179 -1.53 -2.35 -14.70
C HIS A 179 -2.67 -1.46 -15.19
N PRO A 180 -2.39 -0.37 -15.93
CA PRO A 180 -3.44 0.52 -16.44
C PRO A 180 -4.55 -0.18 -17.22
N SER A 181 -4.21 -1.20 -18.03
CA SER A 181 -5.15 -1.86 -18.94
C SER A 181 -5.58 -3.26 -18.51
N PHE A 182 -5.01 -3.81 -17.42
CA PHE A 182 -5.33 -5.15 -16.93
C PHE A 182 -4.96 -5.39 -15.47
N GLY A 183 -5.72 -6.26 -14.80
CA GLY A 183 -5.35 -6.85 -13.52
C GLY A 183 -4.46 -8.08 -13.67
N SER A 184 -3.67 -8.37 -12.64
CA SER A 184 -2.73 -9.50 -12.58
C SER A 184 -2.43 -9.86 -11.12
N GLY A 185 -2.03 -11.11 -10.84
CA GLY A 185 -1.52 -11.50 -9.53
C GLY A 185 -2.43 -11.15 -8.36
N PHE A 186 -3.73 -11.46 -8.46
CA PHE A 186 -4.77 -11.11 -7.49
C PHE A 186 -5.03 -9.59 -7.31
N CYS A 187 -4.42 -8.73 -8.12
CA CYS A 187 -4.65 -7.29 -8.13
C CYS A 187 -5.59 -6.91 -9.28
N LEU A 188 -6.79 -6.41 -8.96
CA LEU A 188 -7.78 -5.97 -9.96
C LEU A 188 -7.68 -4.47 -10.25
N ILE A 189 -7.50 -3.65 -9.22
CA ILE A 189 -7.30 -2.20 -9.32
C ILE A 189 -6.04 -1.88 -8.52
N ASN A 190 -5.19 -1.01 -9.04
CA ASN A 190 -4.00 -0.52 -8.35
C ASN A 190 -4.39 0.57 -7.35
N ASP A 191 -4.51 0.23 -6.07
CA ASP A 191 -4.95 1.15 -5.02
C ASP A 191 -3.88 2.21 -4.70
N LEU A 192 -2.60 1.85 -4.78
CA LEU A 192 -1.46 2.76 -4.65
C LEU A 192 -1.53 3.85 -5.72
N GLY A 193 -1.78 3.45 -6.96
CA GLY A 193 -1.90 4.36 -8.10
C GLY A 193 -3.09 5.29 -7.99
N VAL A 194 -4.28 4.74 -7.72
CA VAL A 194 -5.49 5.56 -7.51
C VAL A 194 -5.27 6.56 -6.37
N THR A 195 -4.62 6.14 -5.28
CA THR A 195 -4.34 6.99 -4.13
C THR A 195 -3.37 8.12 -4.48
N ALA A 196 -2.24 7.81 -5.13
CA ALA A 196 -1.24 8.79 -5.52
C ALA A 196 -1.82 9.85 -6.47
N GLU A 197 -2.51 9.43 -7.55
CA GLU A 197 -3.13 10.37 -8.48
C GLU A 197 -4.27 11.18 -7.84
N THR A 198 -5.07 10.57 -6.95
CA THR A 198 -6.11 11.31 -6.23
C THR A 198 -5.48 12.42 -5.39
N LEU A 199 -4.43 12.11 -4.62
CA LEU A 199 -3.79 13.09 -3.75
C LEU A 199 -3.13 14.21 -4.54
N LEU A 200 -2.44 13.90 -5.63
CA LEU A 200 -1.80 14.93 -6.49
C LEU A 200 -2.81 15.87 -7.14
N ARG A 201 -4.05 15.42 -7.39
CA ARG A 201 -5.12 16.24 -7.99
C ARG A 201 -6.00 16.96 -6.97
N GLU A 202 -6.01 16.49 -5.73
CA GLU A 202 -6.89 17.03 -4.68
C GLU A 202 -6.36 18.36 -4.15
N ALA A 203 -7.04 19.46 -4.51
CA ALA A 203 -6.65 20.80 -4.11
C ALA A 203 -6.68 20.99 -2.58
N GLY A 204 -5.64 21.65 -2.04
CA GLY A 204 -5.57 22.05 -0.63
C GLY A 204 -5.08 20.97 0.34
N ASN A 205 -4.54 19.85 -0.15
CA ASN A 205 -3.86 18.86 0.70
C ASN A 205 -2.34 19.05 0.78
N GLY A 206 -1.75 19.89 -0.10
CA GLY A 206 -0.32 20.20 -0.14
C GLY A 206 0.57 19.10 -0.72
N VAL A 207 0.01 18.07 -1.35
CA VAL A 207 0.79 16.97 -1.95
C VAL A 207 1.22 17.35 -3.36
N GLU A 208 2.52 17.58 -3.53
CA GLU A 208 3.12 17.89 -4.85
C GLU A 208 3.87 16.70 -5.46
N ARG A 209 4.35 15.79 -4.61
CA ARG A 209 5.12 14.60 -5.00
C ARG A 209 4.74 13.42 -4.12
N VAL A 210 4.76 12.22 -4.70
CA VAL A 210 4.51 10.97 -4.01
C VAL A 210 5.68 10.02 -4.26
N MET A 211 6.10 9.28 -3.22
CA MET A 211 7.00 8.16 -3.36
C MET A 211 6.28 6.90 -2.88
N VAL A 212 6.23 5.88 -3.74
CA VAL A 212 5.82 4.53 -3.36
C VAL A 212 7.10 3.76 -3.03
N VAL A 213 7.15 3.20 -1.81
CA VAL A 213 8.21 2.30 -1.37
C VAL A 213 7.62 0.89 -1.32
N ASP A 214 8.06 0.04 -2.24
CA ASP A 214 7.61 -1.34 -2.36
C ASP A 214 8.69 -2.31 -1.86
N LEU A 215 8.30 -3.16 -0.92
CA LEU A 215 9.14 -4.16 -0.27
C LEU A 215 8.54 -5.57 -0.39
N ASP A 216 7.57 -5.75 -1.29
CA ASP A 216 7.07 -7.07 -1.62
C ASP A 216 8.17 -7.91 -2.28
N VAL A 217 8.07 -9.23 -2.13
CA VAL A 217 9.06 -10.14 -2.73
C VAL A 217 8.94 -10.18 -4.26
N HIS A 218 7.76 -9.89 -4.80
CA HIS A 218 7.49 -9.71 -6.21
C HIS A 218 7.69 -8.24 -6.58
N GLN A 219 8.09 -7.99 -7.82
CA GLN A 219 8.15 -6.64 -8.34
C GLN A 219 6.74 -6.02 -8.38
N GLY A 220 6.60 -4.79 -7.90
CA GLY A 220 5.41 -3.94 -8.10
C GLY A 220 5.27 -3.43 -9.53
N ASP A 221 5.23 -4.35 -10.49
CA ASP A 221 5.29 -4.11 -11.93
C ASP A 221 4.13 -3.23 -12.44
N GLY A 222 2.92 -3.42 -11.93
CA GLY A 222 1.76 -2.61 -12.26
C GLY A 222 1.91 -1.16 -11.81
N THR A 223 2.39 -0.94 -10.58
CA THR A 223 2.65 0.40 -10.05
C THR A 223 3.79 1.09 -10.80
N ALA A 224 4.87 0.36 -11.10
CA ALA A 224 5.98 0.88 -11.88
C ALA A 224 5.55 1.29 -13.29
N ALA A 225 4.79 0.44 -13.99
CA ALA A 225 4.28 0.74 -15.33
C ALA A 225 3.33 1.96 -15.34
N MET A 226 2.52 2.12 -14.29
CA MET A 226 1.55 3.20 -14.15
C MET A 226 2.18 4.59 -14.01
N PHE A 227 3.39 4.66 -13.46
CA PHE A 227 4.09 5.93 -13.18
C PHE A 227 5.41 6.11 -13.95
N ALA A 228 5.67 5.26 -14.96
CA ALA A 228 6.91 5.31 -15.73
C ALA A 228 7.24 6.71 -16.29
N ASP A 229 6.22 7.45 -16.72
CA ASP A 229 6.35 8.79 -17.31
C ASP A 229 5.82 9.91 -16.39
N ARG A 230 5.69 9.65 -15.08
CA ARG A 230 5.11 10.61 -14.11
C ARG A 230 6.18 11.15 -13.16
N GLU A 231 6.75 12.31 -13.49
CA GLU A 231 7.89 12.90 -12.76
C GLU A 231 7.64 13.17 -11.26
N ASN A 232 6.38 13.42 -10.89
CA ASN A 232 6.00 13.69 -9.51
C ASN A 232 5.60 12.43 -8.72
N VAL A 233 5.73 11.23 -9.30
CA VAL A 233 5.56 9.96 -8.60
C VAL A 233 6.80 9.10 -8.78
N HIS A 234 7.48 8.80 -7.68
CA HIS A 234 8.64 7.90 -7.71
C HIS A 234 8.26 6.54 -7.15
N VAL A 235 8.59 5.46 -7.86
CA VAL A 235 8.42 4.09 -7.40
C VAL A 235 9.79 3.52 -7.06
N PHE A 236 10.04 3.34 -5.76
CA PHE A 236 11.23 2.68 -5.25
C PHE A 236 10.84 1.26 -4.83
N ASP A 237 11.39 0.27 -5.50
CA ASP A 237 10.99 -1.13 -5.35
C ASP A 237 12.22 -2.02 -5.12
N ILE A 238 12.13 -2.88 -4.10
CA ILE A 238 13.14 -3.91 -3.80
C ILE A 238 12.45 -5.27 -3.79
N HIS A 239 12.75 -6.10 -4.79
CA HIS A 239 12.15 -7.42 -4.96
C HIS A 239 13.20 -8.50 -5.26
N TRP A 240 12.77 -9.76 -5.30
CA TRP A 240 13.64 -10.87 -5.69
C TRP A 240 13.64 -11.05 -7.21
N TRP A 241 14.79 -10.80 -7.85
CA TRP A 241 14.93 -10.80 -9.31
C TRP A 241 14.42 -12.06 -10.03
N LEU A 242 14.52 -13.23 -9.39
CA LEU A 242 14.05 -14.49 -9.98
C LEU A 242 12.52 -14.60 -10.07
N LEU A 243 11.79 -13.69 -9.44
CA LEU A 243 10.33 -13.60 -9.48
C LEU A 243 9.81 -12.38 -10.27
N SER A 244 10.71 -11.63 -10.92
CA SER A 244 10.36 -10.46 -11.72
C SER A 244 9.73 -10.84 -13.07
N THR A 245 8.84 -9.98 -13.57
CA THR A 245 8.47 -10.00 -14.99
C THR A 245 9.59 -9.33 -15.80
N PRO A 246 9.99 -9.87 -16.97
CA PRO A 246 11.07 -9.30 -17.74
C PRO A 246 10.59 -8.05 -18.49
N THR A 247 10.51 -6.90 -17.81
CA THR A 247 10.18 -5.62 -18.47
C THR A 247 10.88 -4.40 -17.85
N HIS A 248 11.48 -3.61 -18.77
CA HIS A 248 12.08 -2.27 -18.67
C HIS A 248 13.26 -2.02 -17.70
N THR A 249 14.10 -1.06 -18.12
CA THR A 249 15.42 -0.67 -17.57
C THR A 249 15.43 -0.62 -16.05
N GLN A 250 15.95 -1.69 -15.45
CA GLN A 250 16.29 -1.74 -14.05
C GLN A 250 17.69 -1.14 -13.87
N THR A 251 17.83 -0.12 -13.03
CA THR A 251 19.14 0.20 -12.46
C THR A 251 19.48 -0.90 -11.46
N HIS A 252 20.12 -1.96 -11.96
CA HIS A 252 20.62 -3.05 -11.14
C HIS A 252 21.73 -2.52 -10.23
N THR A 253 21.46 -2.40 -8.94
CA THR A 253 22.54 -2.37 -7.96
C THR A 253 22.88 -3.82 -7.66
N HIS A 254 23.80 -4.41 -8.43
CA HIS A 254 24.32 -5.75 -8.15
C HIS A 254 25.14 -5.71 -6.86
N THR A 255 24.54 -6.10 -5.74
CA THR A 255 25.32 -6.46 -4.54
C THR A 255 25.95 -7.82 -4.81
N HIS A 256 27.16 -7.83 -5.38
CA HIS A 256 27.96 -9.04 -5.48
C HIS A 256 28.31 -9.51 -4.06
N THR A 257 27.57 -10.48 -3.54
CA THR A 257 28.06 -11.31 -2.44
C THR A 257 29.11 -12.24 -3.00
N HIS A 258 30.38 -11.82 -2.94
CA HIS A 258 31.50 -12.73 -3.13
C HIS A 258 31.46 -13.80 -2.04
N THR A 259 30.96 -14.98 -2.38
CA THR A 259 31.27 -16.20 -1.64
C THR A 259 32.73 -16.51 -1.94
N HIS A 260 33.62 -16.07 -1.05
CA HIS A 260 34.98 -16.62 -1.00
C HIS A 260 34.87 -18.03 -0.42
N THR A 261 35.15 -19.03 -1.28
CA THR A 261 35.54 -20.39 -0.89
C THR A 261 36.84 -20.39 -0.11
#